data_AF-A0A561X5Y7-F1
#
_entry.id   AF-A0A561X5Y7-F1
#
_cell.length_a   1.000
_cell.length_b   1.000
_cell.length_c   1.000
_cell.angle_alpha   90.00
_cell.angle_beta   90.00
_cell.angle_gamma   90.00
#
_symmetry.space_group_name_H-M   'P 1'
#
loop_
_entity.id
_entity.type
_entity.pdbx_description
1 polymer ?
#
loop_
_entity_poly.entity_id
_entity_poly.type
_entity_poly.pdbx_seq_one_letter_code
_entity_poly.pdbx_strand_id
1 'polypeptide(L)'
;MMRKLVEIGQMTTIGALTGAFIGGIVVGGGGNGALLGGLLLAVALSLLIPFFSNRPTAIVRVKYGAAALLPGMLVGGSQWVSLGTVGAAAGGIASSVLAAFFAQDIIEKQERQGRYIRTRFHYVWLFFGGSLATFCALNAFFAAERAVPWQTWVRSIPMVVQTTVILAFVLLGVVIGVAWKKRNAETWRQAWTSARRPVRGVVVGGIVAIIVASLVHYGFLSVRTAARFVGPLLSYAFGWILPCAVGYLLAVNRHRPVLGSVLAMIGAGFVLMVGISVFPMLLLPGSGLMWAGLVTGLVMVVLAILSIIKPQSHVAFGSFLILASILSFVGAAGGLIIGGVIGLVGGALVVAWNGQQAGETDSDYPPPVSPLSNRSSTMTG
;
A
#
# COMPACT_ATOMS: atom_id res chain seq x y z
N MET A 1 26.08 18.41 2.78
CA MET A 1 26.86 17.15 2.60
C MET A 1 26.07 15.91 3.03
N MET A 2 25.54 15.85 4.26
CA MET A 2 24.85 14.66 4.81
C MET A 2 23.68 14.12 3.95
N ARG A 3 22.84 14.99 3.38
CA ARG A 3 21.75 14.56 2.47
C ARG A 3 22.25 13.77 1.26
N LYS A 4 23.34 14.21 0.62
CA LYS A 4 23.90 13.51 -0.54
C LYS A 4 24.43 12.13 -0.17
N LEU A 5 25.06 11.99 1.00
CA LEU A 5 25.54 10.70 1.50
C LEU A 5 24.39 9.71 1.72
N VAL A 6 23.29 10.16 2.32
CA VAL A 6 22.09 9.33 2.49
C VAL A 6 21.52 8.89 1.13
N GLU A 7 21.45 9.81 0.16
CA GLU A 7 20.93 9.48 -1.18
C GLU A 7 21.82 8.50 -1.95
N ILE A 8 23.15 8.63 -1.83
CA ILE A 8 24.11 7.66 -2.38
C ILE A 8 23.88 6.30 -1.71
N GLY A 9 23.89 6.24 -0.38
CA GLY A 9 23.72 5.00 0.36
C GLY A 9 22.44 4.25 0.01
N GLN A 10 21.32 4.95 -0.20
CA GLN A 10 20.07 4.32 -0.64
C GLN A 10 20.18 3.68 -2.02
N MET A 11 20.83 4.36 -2.96
CA MET A 11 20.98 3.88 -4.34
C MET A 11 22.00 2.74 -4.43
N THR A 12 23.05 2.80 -3.60
CA THR A 12 23.98 1.69 -3.41
C THR A 12 23.25 0.46 -2.88
N THR A 13 22.41 0.59 -1.85
CA THR A 13 21.64 -0.53 -1.29
C THR A 13 20.66 -1.13 -2.30
N ILE A 14 19.90 -0.28 -3.01
CA ILE A 14 18.96 -0.74 -4.07
C ILE A 14 19.73 -1.47 -5.18
N GLY A 15 20.86 -0.91 -5.62
CA GLY A 15 21.72 -1.49 -6.65
C GLY A 15 22.32 -2.82 -6.20
N ALA A 16 22.83 -2.91 -4.97
CA ALA A 16 23.42 -4.13 -4.42
C ALA A 16 22.41 -5.28 -4.40
N LEU A 17 21.20 -5.03 -3.90
CA LEU A 17 20.17 -6.06 -3.78
C LEU A 17 19.62 -6.48 -5.13
N THR A 18 19.35 -5.52 -6.01
CA THR A 18 18.84 -5.83 -7.35
C THR A 18 19.89 -6.57 -8.18
N GLY A 19 21.15 -6.13 -8.09
CA GLY A 19 22.27 -6.75 -8.76
C GLY A 19 22.53 -8.16 -8.25
N ALA A 20 22.40 -8.38 -6.95
CA ALA A 20 22.53 -9.71 -6.35
C ALA A 20 21.43 -10.66 -6.81
N PHE A 21 20.19 -10.17 -6.90
CA PHE A 21 19.09 -10.94 -7.47
C PHE A 21 19.34 -11.30 -8.94
N ILE A 22 19.76 -10.32 -9.77
CA ILE A 22 20.08 -10.55 -11.19
C ILE A 22 21.21 -11.57 -11.34
N GLY A 23 22.36 -11.33 -10.71
CA GLY A 23 23.54 -12.17 -10.89
C GLY A 23 23.38 -13.57 -10.28
N GLY A 24 22.67 -13.69 -9.16
CA GLY A 24 22.46 -14.97 -8.51
C GLY A 24 21.41 -15.84 -9.19
N ILE A 25 20.22 -15.27 -9.45
CA ILE A 25 19.05 -16.02 -9.91
C ILE A 25 18.90 -15.94 -11.43
N VAL A 26 18.95 -14.74 -12.01
CA VAL A 26 18.66 -14.55 -13.44
C VAL A 26 19.80 -15.08 -14.32
N VAL A 27 21.05 -14.82 -13.93
CA VAL A 27 22.23 -15.31 -14.68
C VAL A 27 22.61 -16.73 -14.26
N GLY A 28 22.07 -17.25 -13.17
CA GLY A 28 22.39 -18.59 -12.65
C GLY A 28 23.80 -18.70 -12.05
N GLY A 29 24.43 -17.59 -11.69
CA GLY A 29 25.79 -17.57 -11.12
C GLY A 29 25.87 -17.98 -9.64
N GLY A 30 24.75 -18.33 -9.01
CA GLY A 30 24.69 -18.72 -7.60
C GLY A 30 25.20 -17.62 -6.65
N GLY A 31 25.96 -18.00 -5.63
CA GLY A 31 26.52 -17.03 -4.66
C GLY A 31 27.51 -16.04 -5.29
N ASN A 32 28.39 -16.51 -6.18
CA ASN A 32 29.38 -15.67 -6.84
C ASN A 32 28.73 -14.66 -7.81
N GLY A 33 27.73 -15.13 -8.57
CA GLY A 33 26.92 -14.26 -9.41
C GLY A 33 26.20 -13.19 -8.60
N ALA A 34 25.62 -13.54 -7.45
CA ALA A 34 24.96 -12.58 -6.57
C ALA A 34 25.94 -11.52 -6.04
N LEU A 35 27.14 -11.92 -5.61
CA LEU A 35 28.14 -10.99 -5.10
C LEU A 35 28.61 -10.01 -6.19
N LEU A 36 29.01 -10.54 -7.36
CA LEU A 36 29.49 -9.74 -8.48
C LEU A 36 28.40 -8.83 -9.04
N GLY A 37 27.20 -9.37 -9.29
CA GLY A 37 26.06 -8.61 -9.79
C GLY A 37 25.68 -7.49 -8.84
N GLY A 38 25.65 -7.78 -7.52
CA GLY A 38 25.37 -6.78 -6.49
C GLY A 38 26.39 -5.66 -6.47
N LEU A 39 27.68 -5.99 -6.47
CA LEU A 39 28.76 -4.99 -6.45
C LEU A 39 28.72 -4.11 -7.70
N LEU A 40 28.60 -4.70 -8.89
CA LEU A 40 28.57 -3.97 -10.16
C LEU A 40 27.39 -2.98 -10.21
N LEU A 41 26.18 -3.43 -9.87
CA LEU A 41 25.00 -2.56 -9.95
C LEU A 41 24.97 -1.51 -8.83
N ALA A 42 25.49 -1.84 -7.64
CA ALA A 42 25.67 -0.88 -6.56
C ALA A 42 26.60 0.27 -6.97
N VAL A 43 27.74 -0.05 -7.60
CA VAL A 43 28.68 0.96 -8.12
C VAL A 43 28.03 1.76 -9.24
N ALA A 44 27.39 1.10 -10.21
CA ALA A 44 26.71 1.78 -11.31
C ALA A 44 25.67 2.81 -10.84
N LEU A 45 24.74 2.40 -9.96
CA LEU A 45 23.72 3.32 -9.43
C LEU A 45 24.31 4.44 -8.56
N SER A 46 25.39 4.16 -7.82
CA SER A 46 26.07 5.17 -7.01
C SER A 46 26.73 6.25 -7.88
N LEU A 47 27.30 5.87 -9.02
CA LEU A 47 27.92 6.80 -9.97
C LEU A 47 26.89 7.66 -10.74
N LEU A 48 25.64 7.20 -10.88
CA LEU A 48 24.57 8.01 -11.48
C LEU A 48 24.20 9.24 -10.63
N ILE A 49 24.38 9.18 -9.30
CA ILE A 49 24.02 10.28 -8.40
C ILE A 49 24.82 11.56 -8.64
N PRO A 50 26.17 11.55 -8.64
CA PRO A 50 26.94 12.75 -8.97
C PRO A 50 26.68 13.20 -10.41
N PHE A 51 26.51 12.27 -11.35
CA PHE A 51 26.23 12.59 -12.76
C PHE A 51 24.94 13.39 -12.95
N PHE A 52 23.85 13.02 -12.26
CA PHE A 52 22.57 13.72 -12.31
C PHE A 52 22.40 14.81 -11.26
N SER A 53 23.45 15.17 -10.52
CA SER A 53 23.36 16.16 -9.43
C SER A 53 22.88 17.55 -9.89
N ASN A 54 23.13 17.91 -11.15
CA ASN A 54 22.67 19.16 -11.77
C ASN A 54 21.23 19.09 -12.31
N ARG A 55 20.56 17.93 -12.24
CA ARG A 55 19.20 17.72 -12.78
C ARG A 55 18.30 17.06 -11.72
N PRO A 56 17.71 17.84 -10.79
CA PRO A 56 16.97 17.33 -9.63
C PRO A 56 15.72 16.51 -10.02
N THR A 57 15.10 16.80 -11.17
CA THR A 57 13.99 16.00 -11.68
C THR A 57 14.46 14.64 -12.22
N ALA A 58 15.59 14.60 -12.92
CA ALA A 58 16.14 13.36 -13.47
C ALA A 58 16.58 12.39 -12.36
N ILE A 59 17.23 12.88 -11.30
CA ILE A 59 17.63 12.03 -10.17
C ILE A 59 16.42 11.41 -9.44
N VAL A 60 15.30 12.12 -9.33
CA VAL A 60 14.06 11.56 -8.74
C VAL A 60 13.49 10.47 -9.65
N ARG A 61 13.46 10.68 -10.97
CA ARG A 61 13.02 9.66 -11.95
C ARG A 61 13.87 8.39 -11.86
N VAL A 62 15.19 8.54 -11.81
CA VAL A 62 16.13 7.42 -11.67
C VAL A 62 15.91 6.67 -10.36
N LYS A 63 15.64 7.36 -9.25
CA LYS A 63 15.33 6.72 -7.96
C LYS A 63 14.03 5.91 -7.99
N TYR A 64 12.95 6.45 -8.55
CA TYR A 64 11.69 5.71 -8.72
C TYR A 64 11.87 4.53 -9.68
N GLY A 65 12.58 4.72 -10.80
CA GLY A 65 12.87 3.65 -11.74
C GLY A 65 13.71 2.53 -11.12
N ALA A 66 14.72 2.85 -10.32
CA ALA A 66 15.54 1.87 -9.62
C ALA A 66 14.71 1.10 -8.55
N ALA A 67 13.88 1.79 -7.78
CA ALA A 67 13.03 1.16 -6.77
C ALA A 67 11.99 0.19 -7.38
N ALA A 68 11.58 0.44 -8.63
CA ALA A 68 10.62 -0.35 -9.38
C ALA A 68 11.19 -1.58 -10.09
N LEU A 69 12.53 -1.64 -10.22
CA LEU A 69 13.18 -2.61 -11.09
C LEU A 69 12.90 -4.05 -10.62
N LEU A 70 13.18 -4.35 -9.36
CA LEU A 70 13.00 -5.70 -8.81
C LEU A 70 11.52 -6.16 -8.78
N PRO A 71 10.52 -5.36 -8.35
CA PRO A 71 9.11 -5.74 -8.48
C PRO A 71 8.72 -6.10 -9.91
N GLY A 72 9.18 -5.33 -10.90
CA GLY A 72 8.94 -5.61 -12.31
C GLY A 72 9.60 -6.90 -12.78
N MET A 73 10.81 -7.18 -12.32
CA MET A 73 11.52 -8.42 -12.60
C MET A 73 10.81 -9.64 -12.03
N LEU A 74 10.30 -9.56 -10.80
CA LEU A 74 9.53 -10.65 -10.17
C LEU A 74 8.27 -10.98 -10.97
N VAL A 75 7.58 -9.96 -11.46
CA VAL A 75 6.37 -10.11 -12.27
C VAL A 75 6.70 -10.70 -13.64
N GLY A 76 7.68 -10.13 -14.34
CA GLY A 76 8.08 -10.57 -15.67
C GLY A 76 8.75 -11.95 -15.69
N GLY A 77 9.50 -12.30 -14.64
CA GLY A 77 10.14 -13.60 -14.47
C GLY A 77 9.23 -14.68 -13.87
N SER A 78 8.00 -14.32 -13.50
CA SER A 78 7.06 -15.28 -12.91
C SER A 78 6.67 -16.38 -13.91
N GLN A 79 6.29 -17.54 -13.38
CA GLN A 79 5.80 -18.68 -14.18
C GLN A 79 4.55 -18.34 -15.01
N TRP A 80 3.84 -17.25 -14.68
CA TRP A 80 2.63 -16.83 -15.40
C TRP A 80 2.97 -16.21 -16.75
N VAL A 81 4.06 -15.44 -16.81
CA VAL A 81 4.56 -14.80 -18.04
C VAL A 81 5.38 -15.80 -18.87
N SER A 82 6.00 -16.81 -18.24
CA SER A 82 6.73 -17.92 -18.89
C SER A 82 7.90 -17.51 -19.80
N LEU A 83 8.34 -16.25 -19.74
CA LEU A 83 9.46 -15.71 -20.53
C LEU A 83 10.82 -15.84 -19.83
N GLY A 84 10.87 -16.50 -18.66
CA GLY A 84 12.10 -16.74 -17.90
C GLY A 84 12.91 -15.47 -17.65
N THR A 85 14.20 -15.52 -17.96
CA THR A 85 15.15 -14.41 -17.76
C THR A 85 14.83 -13.19 -18.62
N VAL A 86 14.38 -13.42 -19.87
CA VAL A 86 13.96 -12.35 -20.81
C VAL A 86 12.73 -11.63 -20.25
N GLY A 87 11.77 -12.39 -19.72
CA GLY A 87 10.60 -11.85 -19.04
C GLY A 87 10.96 -10.98 -17.85
N ALA A 88 11.87 -11.46 -16.99
CA ALA A 88 12.35 -10.69 -15.84
C ALA A 88 13.00 -9.37 -16.29
N ALA A 89 13.89 -9.41 -17.29
CA ALA A 89 14.54 -8.20 -17.80
C ALA A 89 13.52 -7.21 -18.40
N ALA A 90 12.63 -7.67 -19.27
CA ALA A 90 11.61 -6.83 -19.89
C ALA A 90 10.63 -6.24 -18.87
N GLY A 91 10.15 -7.05 -17.91
CA GLY A 91 9.28 -6.62 -16.83
C GLY A 91 9.95 -5.60 -15.91
N GLY A 92 11.24 -5.81 -15.59
CA GLY A 92 12.05 -4.86 -14.84
C GLY A 92 12.15 -3.50 -15.55
N ILE A 93 12.53 -3.50 -16.83
CA ILE A 93 12.66 -2.28 -17.63
C ILE A 93 11.32 -1.54 -17.74
N ALA A 94 10.25 -2.25 -18.10
CA ALA A 94 8.92 -1.67 -18.25
C ALA A 94 8.43 -1.04 -16.92
N SER A 95 8.63 -1.75 -15.81
CA SER A 95 8.32 -1.26 -14.46
C SER A 95 9.12 -0.01 -14.10
N SER A 96 10.43 -0.01 -14.36
CA SER A 96 11.31 1.15 -14.14
C SER A 96 10.86 2.38 -14.93
N VAL A 97 10.50 2.21 -16.20
CA VAL A 97 9.98 3.32 -17.02
C VAL A 97 8.64 3.81 -16.48
N LEU A 98 7.70 2.91 -16.20
CA LEU A 98 6.39 3.29 -15.66
C LEU A 98 6.51 4.05 -14.33
N ALA A 99 7.37 3.58 -13.43
CA ALA A 99 7.59 4.24 -12.15
C ALA A 99 8.27 5.60 -12.28
N ALA A 100 9.28 5.70 -13.14
CA ALA A 100 10.01 6.94 -13.37
C ALA A 100 9.10 8.07 -13.87
N PHE A 101 8.12 7.77 -14.72
CA PHE A 101 7.23 8.80 -15.27
C PHE A 101 5.91 8.94 -14.51
N PHE A 102 5.20 7.85 -14.24
CA PHE A 102 3.85 7.92 -13.69
C PHE A 102 3.82 7.96 -12.17
N ALA A 103 4.58 7.08 -11.50
CA ALA A 103 4.56 7.01 -10.03
C ALA A 103 5.12 8.28 -9.40
N GLN A 104 6.20 8.84 -9.98
CA GLN A 104 6.73 10.13 -9.55
C GLN A 104 5.67 11.24 -9.61
N ASP A 105 5.03 11.44 -10.77
CA ASP A 105 4.10 12.55 -10.97
C ASP A 105 2.89 12.44 -10.02
N ILE A 106 2.40 11.21 -9.81
CA ILE A 106 1.32 10.95 -8.86
C ILE A 106 1.76 11.29 -7.43
N ILE A 107 2.91 10.78 -6.98
CA ILE A 107 3.38 10.98 -5.60
C ILE A 107 3.71 12.44 -5.34
N GLU A 108 4.39 13.13 -6.26
CA GLU A 108 4.72 14.55 -6.15
C GLU A 108 3.45 15.41 -6.07
N LYS A 109 2.43 15.07 -6.87
CA LYS A 109 1.13 15.73 -6.79
C LYS A 109 0.44 15.52 -5.44
N GLN A 110 0.49 14.31 -4.87
CA GLN A 110 -0.09 14.05 -3.55
C GLN A 110 0.69 14.72 -2.42
N GLU A 111 2.02 14.78 -2.53
CA GLU A 111 2.91 15.47 -1.59
C GLU A 111 2.63 16.97 -1.57
N ARG A 112 2.51 17.62 -2.74
CA ARG A 112 2.11 19.03 -2.86
C ARG A 112 0.73 19.31 -2.24
N GLN A 113 -0.15 18.32 -2.22
CA GLN A 113 -1.48 18.41 -1.59
C GLN A 113 -1.46 18.12 -0.09
N GLY A 114 -0.29 17.84 0.50
CA GLY A 114 -0.15 17.45 1.91
C GLY A 114 -0.75 16.08 2.24
N ARG A 115 -1.13 15.29 1.23
CA ARG A 115 -1.77 13.95 1.40
C ARG A 115 -0.76 12.81 1.41
N TYR A 116 0.51 13.11 1.19
CA TYR A 116 1.58 12.13 1.16
C TYR A 116 2.82 12.70 1.83
N ILE A 117 3.40 11.95 2.77
CA ILE A 117 4.67 12.32 3.40
C ILE A 117 5.77 11.43 2.83
N ARG A 118 6.77 12.06 2.21
CA ARG A 118 7.97 11.39 1.72
C ARG A 118 9.00 11.29 2.85
N THR A 119 9.21 10.08 3.36
CA THR A 119 10.25 9.82 4.38
C THR A 119 11.64 9.81 3.75
N ARG A 120 12.69 9.93 4.58
CA ARG A 120 14.07 9.83 4.09
C ARG A 120 14.30 8.50 3.38
N PHE A 121 13.82 7.39 3.92
CA PHE A 121 13.97 6.03 3.37
C PHE A 121 12.89 5.63 2.36
N HIS A 122 12.15 6.59 1.80
CA HIS A 122 11.01 6.31 0.93
C HIS A 122 11.33 5.38 -0.25
N TYR A 123 12.46 5.58 -0.95
CA TYR A 123 12.82 4.75 -2.11
C TYR A 123 13.22 3.33 -1.71
N VAL A 124 13.93 3.17 -0.59
CA VAL A 124 14.29 1.86 -0.04
C VAL A 124 13.02 1.12 0.40
N TRP A 125 12.07 1.83 1.01
CA TRP A 125 10.77 1.27 1.38
C TRP A 125 9.93 0.86 0.17
N LEU A 126 9.86 1.69 -0.88
CA LEU A 126 9.20 1.32 -2.13
C LEU A 126 9.84 0.09 -2.76
N PHE A 127 11.17 0.02 -2.78
CA PHE A 127 11.90 -1.12 -3.30
C PHE A 127 11.60 -2.41 -2.52
N PHE A 128 11.86 -2.42 -1.21
CA PHE A 128 11.68 -3.61 -0.37
C PHE A 128 10.21 -3.96 -0.18
N GLY A 129 9.40 -3.00 0.26
CA GLY A 129 7.98 -3.19 0.48
C GLY A 129 7.26 -3.56 -0.81
N GLY A 130 7.64 -2.97 -1.94
CA GLY A 130 7.05 -3.32 -3.22
C GLY A 130 7.48 -4.68 -3.74
N SER A 131 8.75 -5.05 -3.59
CA SER A 131 9.23 -6.38 -4.00
C SER A 131 8.60 -7.49 -3.15
N LEU A 132 8.54 -7.28 -1.83
CA LEU A 132 7.93 -8.23 -0.90
C LEU A 132 6.42 -8.36 -1.15
N ALA A 133 5.70 -7.25 -1.29
CA ALA A 133 4.27 -7.27 -1.58
C ALA A 133 3.96 -7.94 -2.93
N THR A 134 4.77 -7.66 -3.95
CA THR A 134 4.64 -8.30 -5.27
C THR A 134 4.89 -9.81 -5.17
N PHE A 135 5.95 -10.23 -4.47
CA PHE A 135 6.27 -11.63 -4.27
C PHE A 135 5.15 -12.36 -3.52
N CYS A 136 4.68 -11.81 -2.40
CA CYS A 136 3.57 -12.37 -1.64
C CYS A 136 2.29 -12.45 -2.47
N ALA A 137 1.97 -11.41 -3.24
CA ALA A 137 0.80 -11.40 -4.11
C ALA A 137 0.89 -12.47 -5.21
N LEU A 138 2.05 -12.61 -5.89
CA LEU A 138 2.27 -13.67 -6.89
C LEU A 138 2.05 -15.05 -6.30
N ASN A 139 2.62 -15.33 -5.12
CA ASN A 139 2.46 -16.63 -4.46
C ASN A 139 1.02 -16.85 -3.99
N ALA A 140 0.36 -15.83 -3.45
CA ALA A 140 -1.03 -15.92 -3.01
C ALA A 140 -1.98 -16.18 -4.18
N PHE A 141 -1.83 -15.46 -5.29
CA PHE A 141 -2.64 -15.70 -6.49
C PHE A 141 -2.38 -17.09 -7.09
N PHE A 142 -1.13 -17.56 -7.07
CA PHE A 142 -0.80 -18.91 -7.54
C PHE A 142 -1.38 -20.01 -6.65
N ALA A 143 -1.32 -19.83 -5.33
CA ALA A 143 -1.97 -20.73 -4.38
C ALA A 143 -3.50 -20.73 -4.58
N ALA A 144 -4.10 -19.54 -4.75
CA ALA A 144 -5.53 -19.40 -5.00
C ALA A 144 -5.95 -20.06 -6.32
N GLU A 145 -5.15 -19.92 -7.39
CA GLU A 145 -5.40 -20.57 -8.69
C GLU A 145 -5.45 -22.10 -8.56
N ARG A 146 -4.58 -22.69 -7.71
CA ARG A 146 -4.51 -24.13 -7.49
C ARG A 146 -5.56 -24.66 -6.53
N ALA A 147 -5.91 -23.89 -5.50
CA ALA A 147 -6.80 -24.33 -4.43
C ALA A 147 -8.27 -24.38 -4.84
N VAL A 148 -8.68 -23.48 -5.75
CA VAL A 148 -10.09 -23.35 -6.15
C VAL A 148 -10.25 -23.82 -7.60
N PRO A 149 -11.22 -24.71 -7.90
CA PRO A 149 -11.51 -25.13 -9.26
C PRO A 149 -12.26 -24.01 -10.01
N TRP A 150 -11.59 -22.87 -10.23
CA TRP A 150 -12.18 -21.63 -10.75
C TRP A 150 -12.96 -21.86 -12.05
N GLN A 151 -12.47 -22.73 -12.92
CA GLN A 151 -13.13 -23.06 -14.18
C GLN A 151 -14.51 -23.67 -13.96
N THR A 152 -14.63 -24.63 -13.04
CA THR A 152 -15.89 -25.30 -12.70
C THR A 152 -16.83 -24.33 -12.01
N TRP A 153 -16.30 -23.54 -11.06
CA TRP A 153 -17.09 -22.58 -10.30
C TRP A 153 -17.66 -21.47 -11.18
N VAL A 154 -16.83 -20.85 -12.04
CA VAL A 154 -17.27 -19.78 -12.96
C VAL A 154 -18.29 -20.30 -13.98
N ARG A 155 -18.18 -21.54 -14.45
CA ARG A 155 -19.20 -22.13 -15.36
C ARG A 155 -20.50 -22.48 -14.66
N SER A 156 -20.48 -22.78 -13.36
CA SER A 156 -21.68 -23.14 -12.60
C SER A 156 -22.60 -21.95 -12.32
N ILE A 157 -22.09 -20.71 -12.34
CA ILE A 157 -22.87 -19.51 -12.05
C ILE A 157 -23.56 -19.04 -13.34
N PRO A 158 -24.90 -18.83 -13.35
CA PRO A 158 -25.60 -18.30 -14.51
C PRO A 158 -25.02 -16.95 -14.96
N MET A 159 -24.87 -16.75 -16.27
CA MET A 159 -24.27 -15.53 -16.83
C MET A 159 -24.94 -14.24 -16.31
N VAL A 160 -26.27 -14.25 -16.16
CA VAL A 160 -27.05 -13.12 -15.64
C VAL A 160 -26.61 -12.74 -14.22
N VAL A 161 -26.31 -13.72 -13.37
CA VAL A 161 -25.83 -13.47 -12.00
C VAL A 161 -24.43 -12.85 -12.06
N GLN A 162 -23.54 -13.38 -12.90
CA GLN A 162 -22.18 -12.82 -13.07
C GLN A 162 -22.20 -11.38 -13.55
N THR A 163 -22.97 -11.06 -14.60
CA THR A 163 -23.09 -9.69 -15.11
C THR A 163 -23.72 -8.75 -14.09
N THR A 164 -24.72 -9.23 -13.33
CA THR A 164 -25.38 -8.43 -12.29
C THR A 164 -24.42 -8.09 -11.15
N VAL A 165 -23.62 -9.07 -10.72
CA VAL A 165 -22.58 -8.85 -9.69
C VAL A 165 -21.54 -7.84 -10.19
N ILE A 166 -21.03 -7.99 -11.43
CA ILE A 166 -20.08 -7.04 -12.00
C ILE A 166 -20.70 -5.64 -12.09
N LEU A 167 -21.94 -5.51 -12.58
CA LEU A 167 -22.65 -4.24 -12.68
C LEU A 167 -22.85 -3.60 -11.31
N ALA A 168 -23.19 -4.39 -10.29
CA ALA A 168 -23.33 -3.91 -8.92
C ALA A 168 -22.02 -3.33 -8.38
N PHE A 169 -20.88 -3.99 -8.63
CA PHE A 169 -19.55 -3.46 -8.26
C PHE A 169 -19.20 -2.17 -9.01
N VAL A 170 -19.53 -2.08 -10.30
CA VAL A 170 -19.32 -0.87 -11.12
C VAL A 170 -20.14 0.29 -10.56
N LEU A 171 -21.43 0.07 -10.28
CA LEU A 171 -22.32 1.07 -9.69
C LEU A 171 -21.82 1.50 -8.31
N LEU A 172 -21.42 0.54 -7.46
CA LEU A 172 -20.84 0.84 -6.15
C LEU A 172 -19.58 1.70 -6.27
N GLY A 173 -18.68 1.36 -7.20
CA GLY A 173 -17.48 2.15 -7.48
C GLY A 173 -17.79 3.58 -7.94
N VAL A 174 -18.84 3.75 -8.76
CA VAL A 174 -19.33 5.08 -9.17
C VAL A 174 -19.86 5.85 -7.97
N VAL A 175 -20.71 5.24 -7.15
CA VAL A 175 -21.28 5.87 -5.94
C VAL A 175 -20.17 6.28 -4.97
N ILE A 176 -19.21 5.40 -4.68
CA ILE A 176 -18.07 5.70 -3.81
C ILE A 176 -17.23 6.85 -4.38
N GLY A 177 -16.93 6.83 -5.68
CA GLY A 177 -16.15 7.87 -6.34
C GLY A 177 -16.81 9.25 -6.26
N VAL A 178 -18.13 9.31 -6.44
CA VAL A 178 -18.92 10.55 -6.32
C VAL A 178 -19.01 11.00 -4.87
N ALA A 179 -19.32 10.09 -3.93
CA ALA A 179 -19.39 10.38 -2.50
C ALA A 179 -18.05 10.89 -1.94
N TRP A 180 -16.93 10.33 -2.41
CA TRP A 180 -15.60 10.81 -2.06
C TRP A 180 -15.37 12.24 -2.52
N LYS A 181 -15.75 12.57 -3.77
CA LYS A 181 -15.65 13.94 -4.28
C LYS A 181 -16.59 14.91 -3.57
N LYS A 182 -17.75 14.43 -3.11
CA LYS A 182 -18.71 15.23 -2.37
C LYS A 182 -18.14 15.77 -1.05
N ARG A 183 -17.21 15.06 -0.40
CA ARG A 183 -16.52 15.55 0.82
C ARG A 183 -15.78 16.87 0.62
N ASN A 184 -15.38 17.19 -0.61
CA ASN A 184 -14.62 18.39 -0.94
C ASN A 184 -15.41 19.38 -1.82
N ALA A 185 -16.71 19.16 -2.04
CA ALA A 185 -17.52 19.96 -2.95
C ALA A 185 -18.81 20.45 -2.27
N GLU A 186 -19.11 21.73 -2.45
CA GLU A 186 -20.28 22.39 -1.85
C GLU A 186 -21.59 21.80 -2.39
N THR A 187 -21.65 21.50 -3.68
CA THR A 187 -22.85 20.97 -4.34
C THR A 187 -22.64 19.57 -4.92
N TRP A 188 -23.71 18.77 -4.97
CA TRP A 188 -23.68 17.46 -5.62
C TRP A 188 -23.38 17.53 -7.12
N ARG A 189 -23.81 18.62 -7.78
CA ARG A 189 -23.53 18.85 -9.20
C ARG A 189 -22.04 19.01 -9.47
N GLN A 190 -21.33 19.76 -8.61
CA GLN A 190 -19.88 19.93 -8.69
C GLN A 190 -19.12 18.63 -8.35
N ALA A 191 -19.60 17.85 -7.38
CA ALA A 191 -19.03 16.55 -7.07
C ALA A 191 -19.12 15.60 -8.27
N TRP A 192 -20.28 15.55 -8.92
CA TRP A 192 -20.53 14.72 -10.10
C TRP A 192 -19.65 15.12 -11.29
N THR A 193 -19.56 16.42 -11.62
CA THR A 193 -18.72 16.90 -12.72
C THR A 193 -17.24 16.59 -12.47
N SER A 194 -16.77 16.76 -11.23
CA SER A 194 -15.40 16.42 -10.82
C SER A 194 -15.12 14.91 -10.82
N ALA A 195 -16.16 14.09 -10.63
CA ALA A 195 -16.08 12.63 -10.67
C ALA A 195 -16.20 12.04 -12.08
N ARG A 196 -16.55 12.81 -13.12
CA ARG A 196 -16.76 12.26 -14.47
C ARG A 196 -15.57 11.49 -15.03
N ARG A 197 -14.34 11.98 -14.84
CA ARG A 197 -13.13 11.28 -15.33
C ARG A 197 -12.94 9.91 -14.67
N PRO A 198 -12.87 9.79 -13.33
CA PRO A 198 -12.74 8.48 -12.69
C PRO A 198 -13.96 7.58 -12.93
N VAL A 199 -15.19 8.14 -12.94
CA VAL A 199 -16.41 7.38 -13.24
C VAL A 199 -16.37 6.76 -14.63
N ARG A 200 -15.91 7.49 -15.66
CA ARG A 200 -15.71 6.91 -17.01
C ARG A 200 -14.74 5.75 -16.99
N GLY A 201 -13.63 5.86 -16.24
CA GLY A 201 -12.68 4.76 -16.08
C GLY A 201 -13.31 3.51 -15.45
N VAL A 202 -14.10 3.69 -14.38
CA VAL A 202 -14.82 2.59 -13.71
C VAL A 202 -15.85 1.93 -14.64
N VAL A 203 -16.60 2.73 -15.39
CA VAL A 203 -17.61 2.20 -16.35
C VAL A 203 -16.94 1.44 -17.50
N VAL A 204 -15.89 1.99 -18.11
CA VAL A 204 -15.15 1.31 -19.18
C VAL A 204 -14.53 0.02 -18.67
N GLY A 205 -13.91 0.03 -17.48
CA GLY A 205 -13.40 -1.18 -16.83
C GLY A 205 -14.49 -2.22 -16.57
N GLY A 206 -15.67 -1.77 -16.15
CA GLY A 206 -16.86 -2.61 -15.97
C GLY A 206 -17.32 -3.29 -17.25
N ILE A 207 -17.39 -2.55 -18.36
CA ILE A 207 -17.75 -3.09 -19.68
C ILE A 207 -16.74 -4.15 -20.12
N VAL A 208 -15.44 -3.84 -19.99
CA VAL A 208 -14.36 -4.80 -20.32
C VAL A 208 -14.48 -6.05 -19.44
N ALA A 209 -14.75 -5.91 -18.14
CA ALA A 209 -14.94 -7.04 -17.24
C ALA A 209 -16.14 -7.92 -17.63
N ILE A 210 -17.26 -7.31 -18.06
CA ILE A 210 -18.43 -8.05 -18.57
C ILE A 210 -18.06 -8.82 -19.85
N ILE A 211 -17.35 -8.20 -20.79
CA ILE A 211 -16.90 -8.87 -22.02
C ILE A 211 -16.00 -10.06 -21.69
N VAL A 212 -14.99 -9.87 -20.84
CA VAL A 212 -14.07 -10.94 -20.43
C VAL A 212 -14.82 -12.06 -19.71
N ALA A 213 -15.72 -11.74 -18.77
CA ALA A 213 -16.54 -12.74 -18.09
C ALA A 213 -17.41 -13.52 -19.08
N SER A 214 -17.97 -12.85 -20.08
CA SER A 214 -18.78 -13.48 -21.14
C SER A 214 -17.94 -14.47 -21.95
N LEU A 215 -16.76 -14.05 -22.40
CA LEU A 215 -15.83 -14.90 -23.13
C LEU A 215 -15.41 -16.13 -22.32
N VAL A 216 -15.21 -15.96 -21.00
CA VAL A 216 -14.89 -17.08 -20.09
C VAL A 216 -16.08 -18.04 -19.93
N HIS A 217 -17.29 -17.51 -19.74
CA HIS A 217 -18.50 -18.30 -19.54
C HIS A 217 -18.81 -19.18 -20.76
N TYR A 218 -18.75 -18.61 -21.96
CA TYR A 218 -18.95 -19.32 -23.22
C TYR A 218 -17.75 -20.18 -23.65
N GLY A 219 -16.67 -20.22 -22.87
CA GLY A 219 -15.49 -21.06 -23.13
C GLY A 219 -14.55 -20.56 -24.22
N PHE A 220 -14.77 -19.36 -24.77
CA PHE A 220 -13.84 -18.70 -25.70
C PHE A 220 -12.53 -18.29 -25.04
N LEU A 221 -12.55 -18.01 -23.73
CA LEU A 221 -11.36 -17.70 -22.93
C LEU A 221 -11.24 -18.67 -21.75
N SER A 222 -10.11 -19.38 -21.63
CA SER A 222 -9.85 -20.19 -20.45
C SER A 222 -9.59 -19.29 -19.24
N VAL A 223 -10.14 -19.65 -18.06
CA VAL A 223 -9.85 -18.93 -16.80
C VAL A 223 -8.34 -18.90 -16.55
N ARG A 224 -7.62 -19.97 -16.90
CA ARG A 224 -6.16 -20.03 -16.78
C ARG A 224 -5.47 -18.99 -17.67
N THR A 225 -5.97 -18.77 -18.88
CA THR A 225 -5.43 -17.73 -19.78
C THR A 225 -5.73 -16.34 -19.24
N ALA A 226 -6.94 -16.07 -18.77
CA ALA A 226 -7.29 -14.80 -18.16
C ALA A 226 -6.44 -14.52 -16.90
N ALA A 227 -6.29 -15.53 -16.03
CA ALA A 227 -5.44 -15.46 -14.85
C ALA A 227 -4.02 -15.07 -15.26
N ARG A 228 -3.38 -15.77 -16.21
CA ARG A 228 -2.01 -15.46 -16.66
C ARG A 228 -1.73 -13.99 -16.96
N PHE A 229 -2.72 -13.23 -17.44
CA PHE A 229 -2.57 -11.78 -17.64
C PHE A 229 -2.91 -10.96 -16.38
N VAL A 230 -4.02 -11.30 -15.71
CA VAL A 230 -4.55 -10.52 -14.59
C VAL A 230 -3.68 -10.63 -13.34
N GLY A 231 -3.14 -11.80 -13.03
CA GLY A 231 -2.36 -11.99 -11.79
C GLY A 231 -1.07 -11.17 -11.76
N PRO A 232 -0.17 -11.24 -12.76
CA PRO A 232 1.01 -10.40 -12.85
C PRO A 232 0.69 -8.92 -12.67
N LEU A 233 -0.37 -8.43 -13.34
CA LEU A 233 -0.77 -7.05 -13.28
C LEU A 233 -1.32 -6.65 -11.90
N LEU A 234 -2.15 -7.49 -11.29
CA LEU A 234 -2.65 -7.28 -9.93
C LEU A 234 -1.52 -7.34 -8.91
N SER A 235 -0.65 -8.35 -8.98
CA SER A 235 0.52 -8.47 -8.10
C SER A 235 1.42 -7.25 -8.18
N TYR A 236 1.65 -6.75 -9.40
CA TYR A 236 2.41 -5.52 -9.62
C TYR A 236 1.70 -4.31 -9.00
N ALA A 237 0.38 -4.18 -9.20
CA ALA A 237 -0.41 -3.11 -8.61
C ALA A 237 -0.36 -3.16 -7.07
N PHE A 238 -0.50 -4.34 -6.46
CA PHE A 238 -0.35 -4.53 -5.02
C PHE A 238 1.05 -4.16 -4.54
N GLY A 239 2.07 -4.53 -5.32
CA GLY A 239 3.47 -4.13 -5.13
C GLY A 239 3.65 -2.62 -5.01
N TRP A 240 2.87 -1.81 -5.72
CA TRP A 240 2.95 -0.35 -5.64
C TRP A 240 2.05 0.26 -4.60
N ILE A 241 0.81 -0.24 -4.51
CA ILE A 241 -0.22 0.34 -3.64
C ILE A 241 0.20 0.18 -2.18
N LEU A 242 0.72 -0.98 -1.79
CA LEU A 242 1.03 -1.29 -0.39
C LEU A 242 2.13 -0.42 0.20
N PRO A 243 3.32 -0.26 -0.42
CA PRO A 243 4.35 0.62 0.12
C PRO A 243 3.97 2.10 -0.03
N CYS A 244 3.21 2.49 -1.06
CA CYS A 244 2.64 3.84 -1.17
C CYS A 244 1.63 4.14 -0.04
N ALA A 245 0.85 3.16 0.40
CA ALA A 245 -0.11 3.33 1.48
C ALA A 245 0.54 3.82 2.76
N VAL A 246 1.80 3.45 3.04
CA VAL A 246 2.55 3.93 4.21
C VAL A 246 2.73 5.45 4.19
N GLY A 247 3.10 6.05 3.05
CA GLY A 247 3.26 7.50 2.96
C GLY A 247 1.94 8.26 3.10
N TYR A 248 0.83 7.65 2.65
CA TYR A 248 -0.52 8.18 2.87
C TYR A 248 -0.94 8.05 4.34
N LEU A 249 -0.69 6.89 4.96
CA LEU A 249 -0.96 6.64 6.37
C LEU A 249 -0.18 7.63 7.25
N LEU A 250 1.09 7.88 6.94
CA LEU A 250 1.89 8.89 7.65
C LEU A 250 1.30 10.29 7.51
N ALA A 251 0.82 10.67 6.33
CA ALA A 251 0.16 11.96 6.12
C ALA A 251 -1.11 12.11 6.96
N VAL A 252 -1.95 11.07 6.97
CA VAL A 252 -3.17 11.03 7.81
C VAL A 252 -2.81 10.97 9.30
N ASN A 253 -1.70 10.32 9.65
CA ASN A 253 -1.23 10.17 11.02
C ASN A 253 -0.94 11.52 11.70
N ARG A 254 -0.81 12.61 10.95
CA ARG A 254 -0.62 13.95 11.53
C ARG A 254 -1.84 14.43 12.34
N HIS A 255 -3.04 14.03 11.93
CA HIS A 255 -4.30 14.51 12.52
C HIS A 255 -4.96 13.50 13.46
N ARG A 256 -4.64 12.20 13.30
CA ARG A 256 -5.22 11.09 14.07
C ARG A 256 -4.19 9.96 14.18
N PRO A 257 -4.21 9.10 15.22
CA PRO A 257 -3.23 8.03 15.42
C PRO A 257 -3.41 6.82 14.48
N VAL A 258 -3.75 7.06 13.20
CA VAL A 258 -4.19 6.02 12.25
C VAL A 258 -3.13 4.93 12.03
N LEU A 259 -1.85 5.27 12.04
CA LEU A 259 -0.80 4.28 11.82
C LEU A 259 -0.76 3.26 12.97
N GLY A 260 -0.80 3.73 14.21
CA GLY A 260 -0.87 2.87 15.39
C GLY A 260 -2.15 2.04 15.42
N SER A 261 -3.29 2.65 15.11
CA SER A 261 -4.59 1.97 15.04
C SER A 261 -4.64 0.87 13.97
N VAL A 262 -4.13 1.14 12.76
CA VAL A 262 -4.10 0.15 11.68
C VAL A 262 -3.19 -1.02 12.05
N LEU A 263 -2.02 -0.75 12.63
CA LEU A 263 -1.12 -1.80 13.08
C LEU A 263 -1.76 -2.64 14.20
N ALA A 264 -2.39 -2.00 15.18
CA ALA A 264 -3.13 -2.69 16.24
C ALA A 264 -4.29 -3.54 15.68
N MET A 265 -5.00 -3.05 14.67
CA MET A 265 -6.09 -3.77 14.00
C MET A 265 -5.58 -4.99 13.23
N ILE A 266 -4.40 -4.91 12.60
CA ILE A 266 -3.75 -6.08 11.97
C ILE A 266 -3.38 -7.12 13.04
N GLY A 267 -2.77 -6.69 14.15
CA GLY A 267 -2.45 -7.56 15.28
C GLY A 267 -3.70 -8.25 15.84
N ALA A 268 -4.77 -7.48 16.05
CA ALA A 268 -6.08 -7.97 16.48
C ALA A 268 -6.68 -9.00 15.50
N GLY A 269 -6.52 -8.78 14.19
CA GLY A 269 -6.94 -9.73 13.16
C GLY A 269 -6.24 -11.09 13.27
N PHE A 270 -4.93 -11.10 13.55
CA PHE A 270 -4.20 -12.35 13.82
C PHE A 270 -4.69 -13.05 15.09
N VAL A 271 -4.89 -12.30 16.17
CA VAL A 271 -5.42 -12.84 17.44
C VAL A 271 -6.81 -13.44 17.22
N LEU A 272 -7.70 -12.74 16.51
CA LEU A 272 -9.03 -13.24 16.14
C LEU A 272 -8.98 -14.49 15.27
N MET A 273 -8.09 -14.53 14.26
CA MET A 273 -7.94 -15.69 13.39
C MET A 273 -7.61 -16.95 14.19
N VAL A 274 -6.71 -16.85 15.16
CA VAL A 274 -6.38 -17.96 16.06
C VAL A 274 -7.57 -18.29 16.95
N GLY A 275 -8.21 -17.30 17.58
CA GLY A 275 -9.40 -17.51 18.40
C GLY A 275 -10.52 -18.25 17.66
N ILE A 276 -10.75 -17.91 16.39
CA ILE A 276 -11.72 -18.59 15.51
C ILE A 276 -11.28 -20.01 15.18
N SER A 277 -9.99 -20.25 14.90
CA SER A 277 -9.48 -21.60 14.60
C SER A 277 -9.65 -22.58 15.77
N VAL A 278 -9.59 -22.07 17.00
CA VAL A 278 -9.75 -22.83 18.23
C VAL A 278 -11.24 -22.94 18.65
N PHE A 279 -12.13 -22.19 17.99
CA PHE A 279 -13.57 -22.14 18.29
C PHE A 279 -14.27 -23.52 18.35
N PRO A 280 -14.02 -24.48 17.44
CA PRO A 280 -14.69 -25.79 17.49
C PRO A 280 -14.35 -26.60 18.76
N MET A 281 -13.16 -26.41 19.34
CA MET A 281 -12.78 -27.04 20.61
C MET A 281 -13.51 -26.42 21.82
N LEU A 282 -14.12 -25.24 21.67
CA LEU A 282 -14.79 -24.50 22.76
C LEU A 282 -16.15 -25.08 23.14
N LEU A 283 -16.75 -25.93 22.30
CA LEU A 283 -18.07 -26.52 22.56
C LEU A 283 -18.01 -27.68 23.55
N LEU A 284 -16.81 -28.05 24.03
CA LEU A 284 -16.62 -29.06 25.07
C LEU A 284 -16.81 -28.45 26.47
N PRO A 285 -17.58 -29.09 27.37
CA PRO A 285 -17.78 -28.61 28.74
C PRO A 285 -16.45 -28.56 29.50
N GLY A 286 -16.15 -27.42 30.14
CA GLY A 286 -14.90 -27.17 30.89
C GLY A 286 -13.90 -26.20 30.24
N SER A 287 -14.20 -25.68 29.04
CA SER A 287 -13.25 -24.93 28.21
C SER A 287 -13.31 -23.39 28.32
N GLY A 288 -13.64 -22.85 29.50
CA GLY A 288 -13.92 -21.42 29.68
C GLY A 288 -12.77 -20.46 29.28
N LEU A 289 -11.52 -20.91 29.42
CA LEU A 289 -10.33 -20.09 29.10
C LEU A 289 -10.10 -19.89 27.60
N MET A 290 -10.62 -20.77 26.75
CA MET A 290 -10.30 -20.75 25.33
C MET A 290 -11.12 -19.69 24.55
N TRP A 291 -12.15 -19.08 25.15
CA TRP A 291 -12.86 -17.89 24.61
C TRP A 291 -12.05 -16.60 24.70
N ALA A 292 -11.00 -16.58 25.53
CA ALA A 292 -10.26 -15.37 25.82
C ALA A 292 -9.58 -14.79 24.56
N GLY A 293 -9.07 -15.62 23.65
CA GLY A 293 -8.48 -15.15 22.38
C GLY A 293 -9.48 -14.41 21.48
N LEU A 294 -10.71 -14.94 21.35
CA LEU A 294 -11.75 -14.30 20.52
C LEU A 294 -12.21 -12.98 21.13
N VAL A 295 -12.47 -12.96 22.43
CA VAL A 295 -12.92 -11.74 23.15
C VAL A 295 -11.82 -10.67 23.14
N THR A 296 -10.57 -11.04 23.47
CA THR A 296 -9.44 -10.09 23.47
C THR A 296 -9.19 -9.52 22.08
N GLY A 297 -9.19 -10.35 21.04
CA GLY A 297 -9.07 -9.89 19.65
C GLY A 297 -10.18 -8.90 19.26
N LEU A 298 -11.44 -9.18 19.64
CA LEU A 298 -12.56 -8.28 19.36
C LEU A 298 -12.42 -6.94 20.10
N VAL A 299 -12.03 -6.97 21.38
CA VAL A 299 -11.76 -5.77 22.18
C VAL A 299 -10.65 -4.93 21.55
N MET A 300 -9.57 -5.56 21.07
CA MET A 300 -8.49 -4.85 20.37
C MET A 300 -8.99 -4.18 19.09
N VAL A 301 -9.85 -4.85 18.30
CA VAL A 301 -10.46 -4.22 17.10
C VAL A 301 -11.29 -2.99 17.49
N VAL A 302 -12.13 -3.09 18.51
CA VAL A 302 -12.96 -1.96 18.96
C VAL A 302 -12.09 -0.80 19.44
N LEU A 303 -11.06 -1.07 20.26
CA LEU A 303 -10.14 -0.04 20.75
C LEU A 303 -9.35 0.62 19.61
N ALA A 304 -8.89 -0.16 18.62
CA ALA A 304 -8.23 0.35 17.43
C ALA A 304 -9.16 1.30 16.65
N ILE A 305 -10.42 0.93 16.43
CA ILE A 305 -11.42 1.79 15.76
C ILE A 305 -11.69 3.05 16.59
N LEU A 306 -11.90 2.92 17.90
CA LEU A 306 -12.16 4.04 18.80
C LEU A 306 -11.01 5.05 18.82
N SER A 307 -9.76 4.60 18.74
CA SER A 307 -8.60 5.49 18.67
C SER A 307 -8.56 6.36 17.40
N ILE A 308 -9.19 5.92 16.30
CA ILE A 308 -9.35 6.71 15.07
C ILE A 308 -10.51 7.71 15.19
N ILE A 309 -11.59 7.31 15.87
CA ILE A 309 -12.80 8.14 16.01
C ILE A 309 -12.58 9.25 17.06
N LYS A 310 -11.99 8.91 18.21
CA LYS A 310 -11.76 9.80 19.35
C LYS A 310 -10.25 9.91 19.66
N PRO A 311 -9.47 10.64 18.82
CA PRO A 311 -8.03 10.79 19.01
C PRO A 311 -7.66 11.53 20.31
N GLN A 312 -8.59 12.28 20.92
CA GLN A 312 -8.37 12.96 22.21
C GLN A 312 -8.05 12.00 23.35
N SER A 313 -8.54 10.76 23.29
CA SER A 313 -8.31 9.73 24.31
C SER A 313 -7.30 8.67 23.86
N HIS A 314 -6.39 9.01 22.93
CA HIS A 314 -5.39 8.09 22.38
C HIS A 314 -4.51 7.44 23.46
N VAL A 315 -4.10 8.17 24.51
CA VAL A 315 -3.30 7.61 25.62
C VAL A 315 -4.05 6.48 26.33
N ALA A 316 -5.35 6.68 26.61
CA ALA A 316 -6.18 5.67 27.26
C ALA A 316 -6.40 4.46 26.35
N PHE A 317 -6.84 4.66 25.10
CA PHE A 317 -7.08 3.56 24.16
C PHE A 317 -5.81 2.80 23.82
N GLY A 318 -4.68 3.49 23.66
CA GLY A 318 -3.37 2.89 23.42
C GLY A 318 -2.91 2.06 24.62
N SER A 319 -3.09 2.56 25.86
CA SER A 319 -2.79 1.80 27.08
C SER A 319 -3.64 0.54 27.19
N PHE A 320 -4.95 0.63 26.91
CA PHE A 320 -5.83 -0.55 26.88
C PHE A 320 -5.46 -1.52 25.75
N LEU A 321 -5.02 -1.04 24.59
CA LEU A 321 -4.50 -1.89 23.50
C LEU A 321 -3.25 -2.65 23.92
N ILE A 322 -2.32 -2.01 24.61
CA ILE A 322 -1.12 -2.66 25.16
C ILE A 322 -1.53 -3.75 26.16
N LEU A 323 -2.43 -3.42 27.09
CA LEU A 323 -2.91 -4.37 28.09
C LEU A 323 -3.63 -5.57 27.44
N ALA A 324 -4.52 -5.32 26.48
CA ALA A 324 -5.22 -6.37 25.74
C ALA A 324 -4.25 -7.23 24.91
N SER A 325 -3.21 -6.62 24.34
CA SER A 325 -2.15 -7.35 23.60
C SER A 325 -1.35 -8.26 24.54
N ILE A 326 -1.03 -7.82 25.75
CA ILE A 326 -0.37 -8.65 26.77
C ILE A 326 -1.30 -9.80 27.21
N LEU A 327 -2.58 -9.51 27.41
CA LEU A 327 -3.58 -10.50 27.82
C LEU A 327 -3.83 -11.57 26.75
N SER A 328 -3.65 -11.22 25.47
CA SER A 328 -3.79 -12.17 24.35
C SER A 328 -2.80 -13.34 24.43
N PHE A 329 -1.61 -13.14 25.01
CA PHE A 329 -0.62 -14.22 25.20
C PHE A 329 -1.13 -15.31 26.15
N VAL A 330 -1.91 -14.92 27.16
CA VAL A 330 -2.49 -15.84 28.15
C VAL A 330 -3.74 -16.52 27.59
N GLY A 331 -4.60 -15.75 26.91
CA GLY A 331 -5.93 -16.21 26.51
C GLY A 331 -6.02 -17.02 25.22
N ALA A 332 -5.09 -16.85 24.27
CA ALA A 332 -5.16 -17.50 22.96
C ALA A 332 -4.33 -18.79 22.86
N ALA A 333 -3.96 -19.42 24.00
CA ALA A 333 -3.06 -20.59 24.04
C ALA A 333 -1.76 -20.38 23.24
N GLY A 334 -1.06 -19.26 23.48
CA GLY A 334 0.15 -18.91 22.72
C GLY A 334 -0.11 -18.49 21.27
N GLY A 335 -1.36 -18.22 20.91
CA GLY A 335 -1.86 -17.88 19.58
C GLY A 335 -1.23 -16.63 18.95
N LEU A 336 -0.06 -16.86 18.36
CA LEU A 336 0.79 -15.93 17.62
C LEU A 336 1.36 -14.78 18.45
N ILE A 337 2.57 -15.02 18.97
CA ILE A 337 3.53 -13.98 19.40
C ILE A 337 3.53 -12.80 18.41
N ILE A 338 3.37 -13.08 17.12
CA ILE A 338 3.27 -12.08 16.06
C ILE A 338 2.07 -11.14 16.25
N GLY A 339 0.86 -11.66 16.48
CA GLY A 339 -0.34 -10.85 16.66
C GLY A 339 -0.26 -9.95 17.89
N GLY A 340 0.17 -10.52 19.02
CA GLY A 340 0.38 -9.78 20.27
C GLY A 340 1.48 -8.72 20.17
N VAL A 341 2.63 -9.04 19.55
CA VAL A 341 3.73 -8.07 19.34
C VAL A 341 3.31 -6.94 18.40
N ILE A 342 2.66 -7.25 17.28
CA ILE A 342 2.12 -6.24 16.36
C ILE A 342 1.09 -5.35 17.07
N GLY A 343 0.21 -5.96 17.87
CA GLY A 343 -0.77 -5.25 18.70
C GLY A 343 -0.12 -4.30 19.71
N LEU A 344 0.95 -4.76 20.38
CA LEU A 344 1.70 -3.98 21.36
C LEU A 344 2.42 -2.79 20.71
N VAL A 345 3.10 -3.01 19.57
CA VAL A 345 3.72 -1.92 18.81
C VAL A 345 2.67 -0.93 18.31
N GLY A 346 1.52 -1.42 17.82
CA GLY A 346 0.38 -0.59 17.42
C GLY A 346 -0.15 0.26 18.57
N GLY A 347 -0.37 -0.36 19.75
CA GLY A 347 -0.80 0.32 20.96
C GLY A 347 0.21 1.38 21.42
N ALA A 348 1.50 1.06 21.44
CA ALA A 348 2.57 2.00 21.79
C ALA A 348 2.61 3.20 20.83
N LEU A 349 2.40 2.98 19.52
CA LEU A 349 2.31 4.06 18.53
C LEU A 349 1.06 4.92 18.71
N VAL A 350 -0.06 4.34 19.18
CA VAL A 350 -1.26 5.11 19.54
C VAL A 350 -0.98 5.95 20.79
N VAL A 351 -0.31 5.41 21.82
CA VAL A 351 0.05 6.16 23.04
C VAL A 351 1.03 7.29 22.75
N ALA A 352 2.07 7.02 21.96
CA ALA A 352 3.12 7.99 21.62
C ALA A 352 2.66 9.06 20.61
N TRP A 353 1.42 8.99 20.14
CA TRP A 353 0.90 9.92 19.16
C TRP A 353 0.69 11.31 19.77
N ASN A 354 1.56 12.25 19.41
CA ASN A 354 1.47 13.64 19.87
C ASN A 354 1.02 14.56 18.72
N GLY A 355 -0.22 14.36 18.28
CA GLY A 355 -0.79 15.07 17.14
C GLY A 355 -0.69 16.59 17.23
N GLN A 356 -0.70 17.25 16.08
CA GLN A 356 -0.66 18.71 16.02
C GLN A 356 -2.01 19.26 16.47
N GLN A 357 -2.11 19.73 17.71
CA GLN A 357 -3.31 20.39 18.21
C GLN A 357 -3.54 21.65 17.36
N ALA A 358 -4.63 21.68 16.61
CA ALA A 358 -4.88 22.64 15.55
C ALA A 358 -5.24 24.07 16.05
N GLY A 359 -4.71 24.53 17.18
CA GLY A 359 -5.22 25.73 17.84
C GLY A 359 -4.23 26.63 18.58
N GLU A 360 -2.95 26.29 18.76
CA GLU A 360 -2.13 27.00 19.76
C GLU A 360 -0.86 27.65 19.21
N THR A 361 -0.77 27.92 17.91
CA THR A 361 0.46 28.52 17.33
C THR A 361 0.23 29.67 16.36
N ASP A 362 -0.99 30.21 16.26
CA ASP A 362 -1.27 31.38 15.39
C ASP A 362 -1.81 32.60 16.17
N SER A 363 -1.86 32.53 17.51
CA SER A 363 -2.27 33.65 18.37
C SER A 363 -1.11 34.44 18.98
N ASP A 364 0.14 33.97 18.88
CA ASP A 364 1.33 34.65 19.42
C ASP A 364 2.16 35.38 18.37
N TYR A 365 1.81 35.26 17.09
CA TYR A 365 2.25 36.25 16.12
C TYR A 365 1.28 37.42 16.17
N PRO A 366 1.71 38.63 16.60
CA PRO A 366 0.91 39.82 16.34
C PRO A 366 0.61 39.83 14.83
N PRO A 367 -0.64 40.11 14.43
CA PRO A 367 -1.04 40.10 13.04
C PRO A 367 -0.01 40.89 12.24
N PRO A 368 0.43 40.40 11.05
CA PRO A 368 1.36 41.15 10.22
C PRO A 368 0.82 42.56 10.09
N VAL A 369 1.62 43.53 10.56
CA VAL A 369 1.27 44.95 10.55
C VAL A 369 0.73 45.23 9.16
N SER A 370 -0.56 45.55 9.08
CA SER A 370 -1.22 45.78 7.80
C SER A 370 -0.34 46.72 7.00
N PRO A 371 0.10 46.38 5.77
CA PRO A 371 0.89 47.29 4.97
C PRO A 371 0.08 48.58 4.89
N LEU A 372 0.67 49.65 5.46
CA LEU A 372 0.07 50.98 5.52
C LEU A 372 -0.63 51.24 4.19
N SER A 373 -1.94 51.50 4.25
CA SER A 373 -2.71 51.87 3.08
C SER A 373 -1.95 52.97 2.37
N ASN A 374 -1.47 52.68 1.15
CA ASN A 374 -0.79 53.65 0.32
C ASN A 374 -1.82 54.74 0.01
N ARG A 375 -1.85 55.79 0.84
CA ARG A 375 -2.65 56.99 0.64
C ARG A 375 -2.09 57.62 -0.63
N SER A 376 -2.70 57.28 -1.76
CA SER A 376 -2.52 58.01 -3.00
C SER A 376 -2.93 59.45 -2.72
N SER A 377 -1.95 60.33 -2.58
CA SER A 377 -2.13 61.77 -2.66
C SER A 377 -2.61 62.09 -4.08
N THR A 378 -3.92 62.10 -4.27
CA THR A 378 -4.56 62.74 -5.41
C THR A 378 -4.30 64.23 -5.28
N MET A 379 -3.16 64.69 -5.80
CA MET A 379 -2.94 66.10 -6.06
C MET A 379 -3.82 66.51 -7.24
N THR A 380 -4.63 67.51 -6.95
CA THR A 380 -5.36 68.39 -7.85
C THR A 380 -4.53 68.83 -9.07
N GLY A 381 -5.15 68.75 -10.23
CA GLY A 381 -4.85 69.54 -11.42
C GLY A 381 -6.18 69.95 -12.04
#